data_AF-A0A940WDQ0-F1
#
_entry.id   AF-A0A940WDQ0-F1
#
_cell.length_a   1.000
_cell.length_b   1.000
_cell.length_c   1.000
_cell.angle_alpha   90.00
_cell.angle_beta   90.00
_cell.angle_gamma   90.00
#
_symmetry.space_group_name_H-M   'P 1'
#
loop_
_entity.id
_entity.type
_entity.pdbx_description
1 polymer ?
#
loop_
_entity_poly.entity_id
_entity_poly.type
_entity_poly.pdbx_seq_one_letter_code
_entity_poly.pdbx_strand_id
1 'polypeptide(L)'
;MHTLVDFLTRVKGVEYILSVLTIAVFILFLEMLKPAPFRSLRKLIGEDVAFLREEGFRSVLKTVGRFVAGPFIGLLYVIALPFLFVYYLAVELHAMAAERMATALDAVGASAVFGWRPSESYLAGRKARKEGKAETKDGKPEKKDGDK
;
A
#
# COMPACT_ATOMS: atom_id res chain seq x y z
N MET A 1 26.34 13.31 31.00
CA MET A 1 26.54 11.91 30.56
C MET A 1 25.49 11.09 31.27
N HIS A 2 24.42 10.66 30.58
CA HIS A 2 23.21 10.22 31.28
C HIS A 2 22.73 8.81 30.93
N THR A 3 23.39 8.10 30.01
CA THR A 3 23.01 6.71 29.68
C THR A 3 24.23 5.79 29.54
N LEU A 4 24.06 4.52 29.94
CA LEU A 4 25.05 3.45 29.79
C LEU A 4 25.48 3.25 28.32
N VAL A 5 24.55 3.49 27.39
CA VAL A 5 24.79 3.38 25.95
C VAL A 5 25.80 4.43 25.48
N ASP A 6 25.69 5.68 25.95
CA ASP A 6 26.61 6.78 25.59
C ASP A 6 28.03 6.57 26.14
N PHE A 7 28.16 5.90 27.29
CA PHE A 7 29.46 5.48 27.83
C PHE A 7 30.05 4.33 26.99
N LEU A 8 29.25 3.30 26.69
CA LEU A 8 29.70 2.14 25.93
C LEU A 8 30.13 2.50 24.51
N THR A 9 29.36 3.33 23.81
CA THR A 9 29.68 3.79 22.45
C THR A 9 30.87 4.73 22.44
N ARG A 10 31.03 5.60 23.44
CA ARG A 10 32.18 6.49 23.55
C ARG A 10 33.47 5.72 23.85
N VAL A 11 33.46 4.83 24.85
CA VAL A 11 34.66 4.06 25.21
C VAL A 11 35.10 3.17 24.05
N LYS A 12 34.16 2.42 23.44
CA LYS A 12 34.46 1.58 22.29
C LYS A 12 34.82 2.39 21.05
N GLY A 13 34.20 3.56 20.86
CA GLY A 13 34.55 4.48 19.78
C GLY A 13 35.98 5.02 19.94
N VAL A 14 36.37 5.41 21.14
CA VAL A 14 37.73 5.89 21.43
C VAL A 14 38.74 4.75 21.25
N GLU A 15 38.49 3.56 21.81
CA GLU A 15 39.35 2.38 21.62
C GLU A 15 39.53 2.04 20.13
N TYR A 16 38.43 2.07 19.38
CA TYR A 16 38.46 1.83 17.94
C TYR A 16 39.31 2.86 17.21
N ILE A 17 39.06 4.16 17.42
CA ILE A 17 39.84 5.23 16.78
C ILE A 17 41.33 5.08 17.11
N LEU A 18 41.66 4.81 18.38
CA LEU A 18 43.05 4.67 18.83
C LEU A 18 43.72 3.45 18.18
N SER A 19 43.00 2.32 18.03
CA SER A 19 43.53 1.14 17.32
C SER A 19 43.76 1.42 15.84
N VAL A 20 42.82 2.06 15.14
CA VAL A 20 42.95 2.41 13.72
C VAL A 20 44.12 3.36 13.49
N LEU A 21 44.26 4.37 14.35
CA LEU A 21 45.34 5.35 14.26
C LEU A 21 46.70 4.70 14.54
N THR A 22 46.77 3.81 15.53
CA THR A 22 47.99 3.03 15.83
C THR A 22 48.41 2.17 14.65
N ILE A 23 47.47 1.44 14.04
CA ILE A 23 47.72 0.62 12.85
C ILE A 23 48.17 1.50 11.68
N ALA A 24 47.49 2.63 11.43
CA ALA A 24 47.84 3.55 10.36
C ALA A 24 49.27 4.12 10.53
N VAL A 25 49.61 4.56 11.74
CA VAL A 25 50.96 5.05 12.07
C VAL A 25 51.99 3.95 11.90
N PHE A 26 51.70 2.73 12.33
CA PHE A 26 52.60 1.59 12.16
C PHE A 26 52.83 1.26 10.67
N ILE A 27 51.77 1.26 9.85
CA ILE A 27 51.88 1.05 8.41
C ILE A 27 52.70 2.17 7.76
N LEU A 28 52.45 3.44 8.12
CA LEU A 28 53.23 4.58 7.61
C LEU A 28 54.70 4.48 8.01
N PHE A 29 54.98 4.07 9.25
CA PHE A 29 56.33 3.81 9.73
C PHE A 29 57.01 2.73 8.88
N LEU A 30 56.36 1.59 8.66
CA LEU A 30 56.89 0.53 7.80
C LEU A 30 57.11 0.98 6.36
N GLU A 31 56.21 1.79 5.80
CA GLU A 31 56.34 2.32 4.44
C GLU A 31 57.52 3.29 4.34
N MET A 32 57.78 4.08 5.39
CA MET A 32 58.92 5.01 5.47
C MET A 32 60.27 4.28 5.50
N LEU A 33 60.33 3.08 6.09
CA LEU A 33 61.54 2.24 6.10
C LEU A 33 61.85 1.61 4.74
N LYS A 34 60.91 1.60 3.79
CA LYS A 34 61.16 1.03 2.46
C LYS A 34 62.08 1.95 1.63
N PRO A 35 62.92 1.38 0.74
CA PRO A 35 63.85 2.17 -0.08
C PRO A 35 63.17 3.11 -1.08
N ALA A 36 61.90 2.88 -1.40
CA ALA A 36 61.11 3.73 -2.29
C ALA A 36 59.71 3.94 -1.68
N PRO A 37 59.57 4.80 -0.67
CA PRO A 37 58.33 4.98 0.07
C PRO A 37 57.25 5.53 -0.87
N PHE A 38 56.02 5.01 -0.75
CA PHE A 38 54.84 5.49 -1.45
C PHE A 38 54.89 5.36 -2.99
N ARG A 39 55.81 4.57 -3.56
CA ARG A 39 55.89 4.40 -5.02
C ARG A 39 54.59 3.84 -5.61
N SER A 40 54.00 2.85 -4.94
CA SER A 40 52.73 2.26 -5.34
C SER A 40 51.59 3.26 -5.25
N LEU A 41 51.56 4.06 -4.18
CA LEU A 41 50.54 5.10 -3.98
C LEU A 41 50.61 6.16 -5.08
N ARG A 42 51.81 6.64 -5.44
CA ARG A 42 51.97 7.63 -6.51
C ARG A 42 51.52 7.13 -7.88
N LYS A 43 51.77 5.84 -8.19
CA LYS A 43 51.28 5.22 -9.42
C LYS A 43 49.76 5.17 -9.43
N LEU A 44 49.16 4.68 -8.35
CA LEU A 44 47.72 4.58 -8.20
C LEU A 44 47.04 5.95 -8.32
N ILE A 45 47.55 6.96 -7.61
CA ILE A 45 47.03 8.34 -7.70
C ILE A 45 47.21 8.89 -9.13
N GLY A 46 48.33 8.60 -9.79
CA GLY A 46 48.56 9.02 -11.17
C GLY A 46 47.54 8.42 -12.14
N GLU A 47 47.23 7.13 -11.98
CA GLU A 47 46.20 6.41 -12.74
C GLU A 47 44.80 6.97 -12.44
N ASP A 48 44.47 7.22 -11.17
CA ASP A 48 43.18 7.81 -10.75
C ASP A 48 42.99 9.24 -11.28
N VAL A 49 44.05 10.05 -11.26
CA VAL A 49 44.01 11.42 -11.81
C VAL A 49 43.88 11.40 -13.33
N ALA A 50 44.56 10.47 -14.00
CA ALA A 50 44.38 10.27 -15.45
C ALA A 50 42.94 9.86 -15.77
N PHE A 51 42.39 8.91 -15.02
CA PHE A 51 41.00 8.48 -15.14
C PHE A 51 40.01 9.62 -14.88
N LEU A 52 40.20 10.39 -13.80
CA LEU A 52 39.38 11.57 -13.48
C LEU A 52 39.44 12.66 -14.55
N ARG A 53 40.57 12.78 -15.24
CA ARG A 53 40.77 13.72 -16.34
C ARG A 53 40.08 13.26 -17.62
N GLU A 54 40.02 11.96 -17.88
CA GLU A 54 39.38 11.38 -19.06
C GLU A 54 37.84 11.27 -18.91
N GLU A 55 37.35 10.74 -17.79
CA GLU A 55 35.91 10.52 -17.55
C GLU A 55 35.22 11.74 -16.92
N GLY A 56 35.98 12.64 -16.33
CA GLY A 56 35.49 13.87 -15.70
C GLY A 56 34.96 13.66 -14.28
N PHE A 57 35.31 14.59 -13.38
CA PHE A 57 34.95 14.57 -11.95
C PHE A 57 33.44 14.44 -11.68
N ARG A 58 32.59 14.99 -12.57
CA ARG A 58 31.13 14.89 -12.46
C ARG A 58 30.61 13.45 -12.56
N SER A 59 31.23 12.61 -13.40
CA SER A 59 30.83 11.21 -13.57
C SER A 59 31.09 10.42 -12.29
N VAL A 60 32.30 10.56 -11.74
CA VAL A 60 32.71 9.90 -10.49
C VAL A 60 31.84 10.34 -9.32
N LEU A 61 31.58 11.64 -9.16
CA LEU A 61 30.66 12.16 -8.15
C LEU A 61 29.27 11.56 -8.25
N LYS A 62 28.74 11.41 -9.47
CA LYS A 62 27.42 10.80 -9.69
C LYS A 62 27.40 9.33 -9.28
N THR A 63 28.45 8.59 -9.61
CA THR A 63 28.58 7.17 -9.23
C THR A 63 28.73 7.02 -7.72
N VAL A 64 29.64 7.77 -7.09
CA VAL A 64 29.81 7.80 -5.63
C VAL A 64 28.51 8.20 -4.95
N GLY A 65 27.82 9.22 -5.46
CA GLY A 65 26.52 9.65 -4.95
C GLY A 65 25.48 8.53 -4.98
N ARG A 66 25.45 7.70 -6.03
CA ARG A 66 24.55 6.53 -6.09
C ARG A 66 24.90 5.46 -5.06
N PHE A 67 26.18 5.18 -4.86
CA PHE A 67 26.62 4.23 -3.83
C PHE A 67 26.27 4.70 -2.43
N VAL A 68 26.54 5.97 -2.12
CA VAL A 68 26.19 6.59 -0.84
C VAL A 68 24.67 6.62 -0.64
N ALA A 69 23.89 6.88 -1.69
CA ALA A 69 22.44 6.89 -1.61
C ALA A 69 21.83 5.50 -1.35
N GLY A 70 22.51 4.40 -1.71
CA GLY A 70 21.99 3.03 -1.58
C GLY A 70 21.41 2.70 -0.19
N PRO A 71 22.19 2.83 0.90
CA PRO A 71 21.69 2.60 2.26
C PRO A 71 20.49 3.47 2.64
N PHE A 72 20.46 4.75 2.24
CA PHE A 72 19.36 5.65 2.55
C PHE A 72 18.10 5.34 1.76
N ILE A 73 18.23 4.94 0.49
CA ILE A 73 17.12 4.48 -0.33
C ILE A 73 16.50 3.21 0.28
N GLY A 74 17.34 2.27 0.72
CA GLY A 74 16.87 1.08 1.44
C GLY A 74 16.11 1.43 2.72
N LEU A 75 16.65 2.37 3.51
CA LEU A 75 15.99 2.84 4.73
C LEU A 75 14.66 3.55 4.44
N LEU A 76 14.62 4.38 3.39
CA LEU A 76 13.40 5.05 2.93
C LEU A 76 12.32 4.02 2.59
N TYR A 77 12.67 2.92 1.92
CA TYR A 77 11.73 1.83 1.63
C TYR A 77 11.20 1.17 2.91
N VAL A 78 12.07 0.87 3.87
CA VAL A 78 11.66 0.27 5.15
C VAL A 78 10.68 1.19 5.89
N ILE A 79 10.93 2.50 5.86
CA ILE A 79 10.04 3.49 6.49
C ILE A 79 8.74 3.65 5.70
N ALA A 80 8.79 3.67 4.36
CA ALA A 80 7.62 3.92 3.51
C ALA A 80 6.68 2.71 3.38
N LEU A 81 7.20 1.49 3.48
CA LEU A 81 6.46 0.23 3.34
C LEU A 81 5.18 0.15 4.18
N PRO A 82 5.19 0.41 5.50
CA PRO A 82 3.97 0.35 6.31
C PRO A 82 2.89 1.33 5.84
N PHE A 83 3.27 2.52 5.39
CA PHE A 83 2.33 3.53 4.90
C PHE A 83 1.75 3.16 3.53
N LEU A 84 2.60 2.69 2.62
CA LEU A 84 2.16 2.18 1.32
C LEU A 84 1.20 1.01 1.50
N PHE A 85 1.52 0.08 2.40
CA PHE A 85 0.65 -1.05 2.71
C PHE A 85 -0.74 -0.61 3.18
N VAL A 86 -0.80 0.29 4.16
CA VAL A 86 -2.09 0.83 4.66
C VAL A 86 -2.84 1.57 3.57
N TYR A 87 -2.15 2.37 2.76
CA TYR A 87 -2.76 3.10 1.65
C TYR A 87 -3.41 2.16 0.63
N TYR A 88 -2.67 1.16 0.14
CA TYR A 88 -3.21 0.19 -0.82
C TYR A 88 -4.38 -0.59 -0.23
N LEU A 89 -4.24 -1.04 1.02
CA LEU A 89 -5.30 -1.77 1.72
C LEU A 89 -6.57 -0.91 1.87
N ALA A 90 -6.42 0.38 2.18
CA ALA A 90 -7.56 1.30 2.29
C ALA A 90 -8.24 1.58 0.94
N VAL A 91 -7.48 1.71 -0.14
CA VAL A 91 -8.01 1.88 -1.50
C VAL A 91 -8.78 0.63 -1.94
N GLU A 92 -8.22 -0.56 -1.72
CA GLU A 92 -8.85 -1.83 -2.07
C GLU A 92 -10.15 -2.05 -1.29
N LEU A 93 -10.15 -1.77 0.02
CA LEU A 93 -11.36 -1.85 0.86
C LEU A 93 -12.43 -0.85 0.41
N HIS A 94 -12.06 0.37 0.03
CA HIS A 94 -13.02 1.33 -0.50
C HIS A 94 -13.62 0.89 -1.83
N ALA A 95 -12.81 0.36 -2.73
CA ALA A 95 -13.28 -0.17 -4.02
C ALA A 95 -14.27 -1.33 -3.79
N MET A 96 -13.92 -2.28 -2.93
CA MET A 96 -14.80 -3.39 -2.57
C MET A 96 -16.10 -2.90 -1.91
N ALA A 97 -16.04 -1.91 -1.02
CA ALA A 97 -17.23 -1.35 -0.38
C ALA A 97 -18.13 -0.63 -1.38
N ALA A 98 -17.56 0.11 -2.33
CA ALA A 98 -18.30 0.78 -3.39
C ALA A 98 -19.01 -0.22 -4.31
N GLU A 99 -18.34 -1.30 -4.72
CA GLU A 99 -18.94 -2.37 -5.53
C GLU A 99 -20.06 -3.11 -4.78
N ARG A 100 -19.85 -3.43 -3.51
CA ARG A 100 -20.88 -4.05 -2.65
C ARG A 100 -22.09 -3.14 -2.47
N MET A 101 -21.87 -1.84 -2.30
CA MET A 101 -22.95 -0.87 -2.17
C MET A 101 -23.68 -0.66 -3.50
N ALA A 102 -22.97 -0.61 -4.62
CA ALA A 102 -23.57 -0.56 -5.95
C ALA A 102 -24.45 -1.79 -6.21
N THR A 103 -23.95 -2.99 -5.88
CA THR A 103 -24.70 -4.25 -6.03
C THR A 103 -25.93 -4.30 -5.11
N ALA A 104 -25.81 -3.79 -3.88
CA ALA A 104 -26.94 -3.70 -2.95
C ALA A 104 -27.98 -2.68 -3.41
N LEU A 105 -27.56 -1.53 -3.95
CA LEU A 105 -28.45 -0.52 -4.52
C LEU A 105 -29.14 -1.04 -5.79
N ASP A 106 -28.45 -1.82 -6.62
CA ASP A 106 -29.02 -2.44 -7.81
C ASP A 106 -30.02 -3.55 -7.45
N ALA A 107 -29.74 -4.34 -6.41
CA ALA A 107 -30.68 -5.30 -5.85
C ALA A 107 -31.92 -4.61 -5.23
N VAL A 108 -31.74 -3.46 -4.58
CA VAL A 108 -32.84 -2.64 -4.05
C VAL A 108 -33.64 -2.00 -5.19
N GLY A 109 -32.98 -1.51 -6.25
CA GLY A 109 -33.61 -1.00 -7.46
C GLY A 109 -34.42 -2.07 -8.19
N ALA A 110 -33.89 -3.28 -8.32
CA ALA A 110 -34.61 -4.44 -8.84
C ALA A 110 -35.83 -4.80 -7.96
N SER A 111 -35.71 -4.70 -6.63
CA SER A 111 -36.83 -4.95 -5.70
C SER A 111 -37.88 -3.83 -5.69
N ALA A 112 -37.52 -2.59 -6.04
CA ALA A 112 -38.45 -1.47 -6.19
C ALA A 112 -39.28 -1.57 -7.47
N VAL A 113 -38.79 -2.27 -8.49
CA VAL A 113 -39.49 -2.49 -9.77
C VAL A 113 -40.36 -3.77 -9.74
N PHE A 114 -40.05 -4.74 -8.88
CA PHE A 114 -40.89 -5.93 -8.70
C PHE A 114 -42.05 -5.72 -7.71
N GLY A 115 -43.11 -5.09 -8.22
CA GLY A 115 -44.46 -5.62 -8.00
C GLY A 115 -45.37 -4.92 -6.98
N TRP A 116 -44.91 -3.91 -6.24
CA TRP A 116 -45.83 -3.15 -5.39
C TRP A 116 -46.33 -1.90 -6.12
N ARG A 117 -47.46 -2.01 -6.82
CA ARG A 117 -48.22 -0.86 -7.36
C ARG A 117 -49.34 -0.55 -6.37
N PRO A 118 -49.19 0.43 -5.45
CA PRO A 118 -50.17 0.71 -4.40
C PRO A 118 -51.58 0.98 -4.95
N SER A 119 -51.68 1.45 -6.19
CA SER A 119 -52.96 1.73 -6.86
C SER A 119 -53.69 0.48 -7.35
N GLU A 120 -53.00 -0.63 -7.63
CA GLU A 120 -53.64 -1.87 -8.09
C GLU A 120 -54.12 -2.75 -6.93
N SER A 121 -53.41 -2.75 -5.79
CA SER A 121 -53.82 -3.51 -4.59
C SER A 121 -55.12 -2.98 -3.97
N TYR A 122 -55.38 -1.67 -4.06
CA TYR A 122 -56.65 -1.08 -3.59
C TYR A 122 -57.84 -1.37 -4.51
N LEU A 123 -57.61 -1.61 -5.80
CA LEU A 123 -58.68 -1.82 -6.78
C LEU A 123 -59.03 -3.30 -6.98
N ALA A 124 -58.10 -4.22 -6.67
CA ALA A 124 -58.35 -5.67 -6.73
C ALA A 124 -59.53 -6.09 -5.84
N GLY A 125 -59.63 -5.55 -4.62
CA GLY A 125 -60.77 -5.81 -3.73
C GLY A 125 -62.12 -5.25 -4.22
N ARG A 126 -62.09 -4.22 -5.07
CA ARG A 126 -63.31 -3.60 -5.63
C ARG A 126 -63.79 -4.32 -6.89
N LYS A 127 -62.90 -4.95 -7.66
CA LYS A 127 -63.24 -5.82 -8.80
C LYS A 127 -63.83 -7.16 -8.35
N ALA A 128 -63.21 -7.83 -7.37
CA ALA A 128 -63.74 -9.08 -6.80
C ALA A 128 -65.15 -8.89 -6.20
N ARG A 129 -65.41 -7.72 -5.58
CA ARG A 129 -66.74 -7.38 -5.04
C ARG A 129 -67.79 -7.02 -6.11
N LYS A 130 -67.38 -6.71 -7.33
CA LYS A 130 -68.28 -6.47 -8.49
C LYS A 130 -68.61 -7.77 -9.21
N GLU A 131 -67.64 -8.67 -9.36
CA GLU A 131 -67.83 -10.00 -9.94
C GLU A 131 -68.72 -10.88 -9.04
N GLY A 132 -68.48 -10.91 -7.73
CA GLY A 132 -69.34 -11.64 -6.78
C GLY A 132 -70.76 -11.07 -6.63
N LYS A 133 -71.03 -9.84 -7.12
CA LYS A 133 -72.38 -9.23 -7.15
C LYS A 133 -73.11 -9.44 -8.49
N ALA A 134 -72.40 -9.87 -9.53
CA ALA A 134 -72.98 -10.24 -10.81
C ALA A 134 -73.49 -11.68 -10.77
N GLU A 135 -72.78 -12.59 -10.10
CA GLU A 135 -73.20 -14.00 -9.97
C GLU A 135 -74.44 -14.22 -9.09
N THR A 136 -74.78 -13.28 -8.18
CA THR A 136 -75.97 -13.44 -7.30
C THR A 136 -77.29 -12.94 -7.91
N LYS A 137 -77.30 -12.45 -9.15
CA LYS A 137 -78.51 -11.86 -9.78
C LYS A 137 -79.26 -12.74 -10.79
N ASP A 138 -78.74 -13.91 -11.16
CA ASP A 138 -79.37 -14.82 -12.13
C ASP A 138 -79.94 -16.12 -11.52
N GLY A 139 -80.37 -16.11 -10.26
CA GLY A 139 -81.04 -17.26 -9.62
C GLY A 139 -82.39 -16.89 -9.01
N LYS A 140 -83.46 -16.90 -9.81
CA LYS A 140 -84.86 -16.83 -9.32
C LYS A 140 -85.37 -18.27 -9.02
N PRO A 141 -86.18 -18.49 -7.96
CA PRO A 141 -86.28 -19.77 -7.27
C PRO A 141 -87.30 -20.71 -7.91
N GLU A 142 -86.98 -21.99 -7.92
CA GLU A 142 -87.89 -23.08 -8.28
C GLU A 142 -88.81 -23.37 -7.08
N LYS A 143 -90.13 -23.19 -7.30
CA LYS A 143 -91.18 -23.51 -6.33
C LYS A 143 -91.33 -25.03 -6.21
N LYS A 144 -91.39 -25.49 -4.97
CA LYS A 144 -91.99 -26.77 -4.57
C LYS A 144 -93.48 -26.80 -4.95
N ASP A 145 -93.91 -27.94 -5.49
CA ASP A 145 -95.18 -28.67 -5.31
C ASP A 145 -94.89 -30.04 -5.99
N GLY A 146 -94.93 -31.24 -5.42
CA GLY A 146 -95.75 -31.80 -4.35
C GLY A 146 -96.88 -32.65 -4.97
N ASP A 147 -96.69 -33.94 -5.25
CA ASP A 147 -97.69 -35.00 -4.97
C ASP A 147 -97.14 -36.43 -5.26
N LYS A 148 -97.49 -37.35 -4.35
CA LYS A 148 -97.65 -38.83 -4.41
C LYS A 148 -96.66 -39.73 -5.13
#